data_AF-C4IK90-F1
#
_entry.id   AF-C4IK90-F1
#
_cell.length_a   1.000
_cell.length_b   1.000
_cell.length_c   1.000
_cell.angle_alpha   90.00
_cell.angle_beta   90.00
_cell.angle_gamma   90.00
#
_symmetry.space_group_name_H-M   'P 1'
#
loop_
_entity.id
_entity.type
_entity.pdbx_description
1 polymer ?
#
loop_
_entity_poly.entity_id
_entity_poly.type
_entity_poly.pdbx_seq_one_letter_code
_entity_poly.pdbx_strand_id
1 'polypeptide(L)' 'MVFKFLLWLKEEVTKEQFKMILDATDQDIKFNRIVFGKRTNQMEYVNICSRIAQTIIRAGI' A
#
# COMPACT_ATOMS: atom_id res chain seq x y z
N MET A 1 7.37 -9.12 -8.45
CA MET A 1 5.93 -8.81 -8.54
C MET A 1 5.64 -7.45 -7.91
N VAL A 2 5.94 -7.27 -6.61
CA VAL A 2 5.79 -5.99 -5.88
C VAL A 2 6.46 -4.82 -6.60
N PHE A 3 7.72 -4.97 -7.03
CA PHE A 3 8.44 -3.87 -7.69
C PHE A 3 7.74 -3.36 -8.96
N LYS A 4 7.27 -4.26 -9.84
CA LYS A 4 6.53 -3.87 -11.06
C LYS A 4 5.22 -3.15 -10.72
N PHE A 5 4.52 -3.62 -9.68
CA PHE A 5 3.30 -2.97 -9.19
C PHE A 5 3.59 -1.57 -8.64
N LEU A 6 4.66 -1.40 -7.86
CA LEU A 6 5.05 -0.09 -7.32
C LEU A 6 5.49 0.89 -8.40
N LEU A 7 6.15 0.43 -9.46
CA LEU A 7 6.48 1.26 -10.62
C LEU A 7 5.21 1.75 -11.31
N TRP A 8 4.28 0.84 -11.62
CA TRP A 8 3.00 1.21 -12.21
C TRP A 8 2.23 2.18 -11.30
N LEU A 9 2.10 1.88 -10.00
CA LEU A 9 1.38 2.72 -9.06
C LEU A 9 1.95 4.14 -9.01
N LYS A 10 3.28 4.29 -9.07
CA LYS A 10 3.94 5.61 -9.08
C LYS A 10 3.61 6.44 -10.32
N GLU A 11 3.27 5.80 -11.44
CA GLU A 11 2.86 6.49 -12.67
C GLU A 11 1.39 6.93 -12.64
N GLU A 12 0.55 6.26 -11.84
CA GLU A 12 -0.89 6.52 -11.73
C GLU A 12 -1.28 7.58 -10.69
N VAL A 13 -0.39 7.86 -9.73
CA VAL A 13 -0.67 8.79 -8.64
C VAL A 13 0.39 9.88 -8.52
N THR A 14 0.06 10.97 -7.83
CA THR A 14 1.05 12.00 -7.50
C THR A 14 2.14 11.45 -6.58
N LYS A 15 3.28 12.14 -6.50
CA LYS A 15 4.39 11.75 -5.62
C LYS A 15 3.96 11.72 -4.14
N GLU A 16 3.11 12.67 -3.76
CA GLU A 16 2.58 12.83 -2.41
C GLU A 16 1.63 11.68 -2.07
N GLN A 17 0.69 11.36 -2.96
CA GLN A 17 -0.19 10.21 -2.83
C GLN A 17 0.60 8.90 -2.79
N PHE A 18 1.61 8.74 -3.66
CA PHE A 18 2.45 7.56 -3.67
C PHE A 18 3.13 7.34 -2.33
N LYS A 19 3.72 8.40 -1.75
CA LYS A 19 4.32 8.34 -0.42
C LYS A 19 3.29 7.98 0.66
N MET A 20 2.13 8.63 0.63
CA MET A 20 1.06 8.36 1.61
C MET A 20 0.57 6.91 1.53
N ILE A 21 0.43 6.35 0.33
CA ILE A 21 0.03 4.96 0.11
C ILE A 21 1.08 4.01 0.71
N LEU A 22 2.37 4.25 0.47
CA LEU A 22 3.44 3.43 1.01
C LEU A 22 3.49 3.48 2.54
N ASP A 23 3.42 4.69 3.12
CA ASP A 23 3.45 4.88 4.56
C ASP A 23 2.25 4.18 5.24
N ALA A 24 1.05 4.33 4.69
CA ALA A 24 -0.15 3.66 5.20
C ALA A 24 -0.07 2.13 5.04
N THR A 25 0.49 1.63 3.93
CA THR A 25 0.71 0.19 3.71
C THR A 25 1.64 -0.38 4.76
N ASP A 26 2.75 0.30 5.05
CA ASP A 26 3.71 -0.11 6.05
C ASP A 26 3.12 -0.11 7.47
N GLN A 27 2.26 0.87 7.79
CA GLN A 27 1.56 0.90 9.08
C GLN A 27 0.56 -0.25 9.22
N ASP A 28 -0.21 -0.56 8.16
CA ASP A 28 -1.15 -1.68 8.16
C ASP A 28 -0.43 -3.03 8.37
N ILE A 29 0.69 -3.23 7.69
CA ILE A 29 1.52 -4.43 7.85
C ILE A 29 2.10 -4.52 9.27
N LYS A 30 2.63 -3.42 9.80
CA LYS A 30 3.16 -3.36 11.18
C LYS A 30 2.07 -3.66 12.20
N PHE A 31 0.91 -3.04 12.07
CA PHE A 31 -0.24 -3.28 12.93
C PHE A 31 -0.66 -4.75 12.87
N ASN A 32 -0.79 -5.31 11.65
CA ASN A 32 -1.20 -6.69 11.46
C ASN A 32 -0.21 -7.70 12.06
N ARG A 33 1.10 -7.40 11.98
CA ARG A 33 2.14 -8.21 12.58
C ARG A 33 2.13 -8.13 14.11
N ILE A 34 2.04 -6.92 14.68
CA ILE A 34 2.13 -6.70 16.13
C ILE A 34 0.87 -7.21 16.82
N VAL A 35 -0.30 -6.91 16.29
CA VAL A 35 -1.58 -7.19 16.96
C VAL A 35 -2.09 -8.59 16.65
N PHE A 36 -1.94 -9.07 15.41
CA PHE A 36 -2.51 -10.35 14.98
C PHE A 36 -1.46 -11.44 14.71
N GLY A 37 -0.16 -11.14 14.85
CA GLY A 37 0.90 -12.10 14.52
C GLY A 37 0.97 -12.50 13.04
N LYS A 38 0.25 -11.78 12.16
CA LYS A 38 0.16 -12.10 10.73
C LYS A 38 1.46 -11.70 10.03
N ARG A 39 2.01 -12.60 9.23
CA ARG A 39 3.11 -12.29 8.30
C ARG A 39 2.53 -11.90 6.95
N THR A 40 3.15 -10.93 6.30
CA THR A 40 2.75 -10.45 4.98
C THR A 40 3.69 -10.99 3.92
N ASN A 41 3.16 -11.69 2.94
CA ASN A 41 3.87 -12.11 1.74
C ASN A 41 3.74 -11.06 0.61
N GLN A 42 4.42 -11.29 -0.51
CA GLN A 42 4.43 -10.34 -1.63
C GLN A 42 3.04 -10.07 -2.23
N MET A 43 2.17 -11.08 -2.32
CA MET A 43 0.82 -10.91 -2.85
C MET A 43 -0.06 -10.13 -1.87
N GLU A 44 0.05 -10.42 -0.58
CA GLU A 44 -0.67 -9.69 0.47
C GLU A 44 -0.23 -8.22 0.52
N TYR A 45 1.06 -7.94 0.34
CA TYR A 45 1.56 -6.56 0.21
C TYR A 45 0.86 -5.81 -0.92
N VAL A 46 0.80 -6.41 -2.12
CA VAL A 46 0.12 -5.80 -3.27
C VAL A 46 -1.36 -5.57 -2.98
N ASN A 47 -2.04 -6.52 -2.34
CA ASN A 47 -3.44 -6.41 -1.99
C ASN A 47 -3.72 -5.28 -0.98
N ILE A 48 -2.90 -5.16 0.08
CA ILE A 48 -3.01 -4.10 1.07
C ILE A 48 -2.76 -2.75 0.39
N CYS A 49 -1.67 -2.63 -0.35
CA CYS A 49 -1.30 -1.42 -1.05
C CYS A 49 -2.37 -0.97 -2.06
N SER A 50 -2.97 -1.92 -2.81
CA SER A 50 -4.04 -1.62 -3.75
C SER A 50 -5.32 -1.10 -3.07
N ARG A 51 -5.71 -1.66 -1.91
CA ARG A 51 -6.86 -1.18 -1.13
C ARG A 51 -6.65 0.25 -0.62
N ILE A 52 -5.44 0.54 -0.14
CA ILE A 52 -5.07 1.87 0.34
C ILE A 52 -5.03 2.86 -0.81
N ALA A 53 -4.45 2.49 -1.96
CA ALA A 53 -4.46 3.31 -3.16
C ALA A 53 -5.88 3.66 -3.60
N GLN A 54 -6.78 2.67 -3.69
CA GLN A 54 -8.18 2.91 -4.02
C GLN A 54 -8.87 3.86 -3.04
N THR A 55 -8.54 3.77 -1.76
CA THR A 55 -9.11 4.65 -0.72
C THR A 55 -8.65 6.09 -0.90
N ILE A 56 -7.34 6.30 -1.09
CA ILE A 56 -6.76 7.65 -1.28
C ILE A 56 -7.29 8.29 -2.57
N ILE A 57 -7.28 7.54 -3.67
CA ILE A 57 -7.79 8.03 -4.97
C ILE A 57 -9.26 8.43 -4.88
N ARG A 58 -10.10 7.61 -4.21
CA ARG A 58 -11.54 7.92 -4.05
C ARG A 58 -11.81 9.08 -3.09
N ALA A 59 -10.97 9.25 -2.08
CA ALA A 59 -11.10 10.35 -1.13
C ALA A 59 -10.73 11.72 -1.76
N GLY A 60 -10.08 11.73 -2.92
CA GLY A 60 -9.63 12.95 -3.58
C GLY A 60 -8.51 13.67 -2.81
N ILE A 61 -7.76 12.92 -1.99
CA ILE A 61 -6.62 13.40 -1.19
C ILE A 61 -5.34 13.28 -2.03
#